data_AF-A0A369RVG2-F1
#
_entry.id   AF-A0A369RVG2-F1
#
_cell.length_a   1.000
_cell.length_b   1.000
_cell.length_c   1.000
_cell.angle_alpha   90.00
_cell.angle_beta   90.00
_cell.angle_gamma   90.00
#
_symmetry.space_group_name_H-M   'P 1'
#
loop_
_entity.id
_entity.type
_entity.pdbx_description
1 polymer ?
#
loop_
_entity_poly.entity_id
_entity_poly.type
_entity_poly.pdbx_seq_one_letter_code
_entity_poly.pdbx_strand_id
1 'polypeptide(L)'
;MKGGISYLMAIILLACLTATLVKMTAGQGIMGESVKCSKEGEIIKTLMDKTRNLCIICVCKNKIADCSSTCPKLPDSCTTYEYRKDSCCRICKGCTFKNRIYSHDEKWTIQVKDGEKSYWKRLICQNGLITMHKIECFVPCKNPIYLDNHECPICEKCKFHGKKYNEGELFAPLADKNVICTCKGKVLTCMKKVCPILSCHPETRVVVEYEPGLFCQICSTKPREIIFPGSCTVNNKFMMNEQIIELDSCSRCKCRNSTATCNKKISQAISLCETKKEISKPCSKCLGLSTVNCELNGFRYQNGSQWEEGCKTCSCNNNVVKCKAITCPPLLCPSGKQPYFLPGKCCPVRCLSATDTCRVYQEFNSAHIRTFDKHNYPINGGCKYIIAKSCKPALANFTILGRFGARSSDNKPLLSHVYLYFGNSNQIVLLPTMRVKYNQRSVNLPYHQSNLLQIETSSSLKSIIVKTNFGLQLTFSKKSDLRIYASPDYVGKVGGICGNYNGNKNDDISIINGNSKTKLKDFLLKWKVGKGCNKFKGNHLLPTSCKKFLPQKAAAVCMWIYQVDFLPCTIDRNKYHQLCLNTTCNDCPYSSAEVCACKIQKQYALDCLTIKGINIRWDMHNKCAELSSKH
;
A
#
# COMPACT_ATOMS: atom_id res chain seq x y z
N MET A 1 -27.97 75.61 22.32
CA MET A 1 -28.27 75.19 20.93
C MET A 1 -27.22 74.18 20.47
N LYS A 2 -27.68 73.02 19.98
CA LYS A 2 -27.02 72.04 19.10
C LYS A 2 -25.72 71.37 19.59
N GLY A 3 -25.76 70.03 19.72
CA GLY A 3 -24.53 69.23 19.72
C GLY A 3 -24.58 67.82 20.29
N GLY A 4 -25.70 67.36 20.86
CA GLY A 4 -25.84 65.99 21.37
C GLY A 4 -26.19 64.97 20.29
N ILE A 5 -25.28 64.68 19.34
CA ILE A 5 -25.39 63.55 18.38
C ILE A 5 -23.99 63.01 18.02
N SER A 6 -23.17 62.64 19.01
CA SER A 6 -21.89 61.93 18.69
C SER A 6 -21.45 60.87 19.69
N TYR A 7 -22.28 60.55 20.71
CA TYR A 7 -21.98 59.48 21.67
C TYR A 7 -22.86 58.22 21.53
N LEU A 8 -23.95 58.27 20.74
CA LEU A 8 -24.83 57.12 20.50
C LEU A 8 -24.38 56.22 19.32
N MET A 9 -23.45 56.66 18.48
CA MET A 9 -22.91 55.83 17.38
C MET A 9 -21.65 55.03 17.76
N ALA A 10 -21.01 55.35 18.90
CA ALA A 10 -19.83 54.63 19.38
C ALA A 10 -20.15 53.44 20.30
N ILE A 11 -21.37 53.38 20.86
CA ILE A 11 -21.79 52.29 21.77
C ILE A 11 -22.43 51.12 21.00
N ILE A 12 -22.89 51.33 19.75
CA ILE A 12 -23.46 50.27 18.90
C ILE A 12 -22.35 49.46 18.17
N LEU A 13 -21.12 49.98 18.08
CA LEU A 13 -20.00 49.29 17.42
C LEU A 13 -19.06 48.52 18.37
N LEU A 14 -19.25 48.62 19.69
CA LEU A 14 -18.49 47.84 20.69
C LEU A 14 -19.29 46.73 21.39
N ALA A 15 -20.56 46.53 21.01
CA ALA A 15 -21.39 45.41 21.49
C ALA A 15 -21.42 44.20 20.54
N CYS A 16 -20.57 44.15 19.50
CA CYS A 16 -20.56 43.08 18.50
C CYS A 16 -19.29 42.21 18.49
N LEU A 17 -18.44 42.29 19.52
CA LEU A 17 -17.18 41.52 19.59
C LEU A 17 -17.00 40.69 20.87
N THR A 18 -18.07 40.44 21.64
CA THR A 18 -18.13 39.25 22.50
C THR A 18 -18.88 38.16 21.75
N ALA A 19 -18.20 37.57 20.76
CA ALA A 19 -18.57 36.23 20.31
C ALA A 19 -18.43 35.32 21.52
N THR A 20 -19.56 35.05 22.17
CA THR A 20 -19.68 33.91 23.06
C THR A 20 -19.21 32.71 22.24
N LEU A 21 -18.01 32.22 22.57
CA LEU A 21 -17.59 30.88 22.27
C LEU A 21 -18.56 29.95 23.00
N VAL A 22 -19.76 29.78 22.44
CA VAL A 22 -20.53 28.58 22.64
C VAL A 22 -19.59 27.49 22.13
N LYS A 23 -18.94 26.79 23.05
CA LYS A 23 -18.27 25.53 22.77
C LYS A 23 -19.31 24.67 22.06
N MET A 24 -19.23 24.62 20.73
CA MET A 24 -19.91 23.60 19.96
C MET A 24 -19.26 22.29 20.38
N THR A 25 -19.83 21.65 21.38
CA THR A 25 -19.64 20.23 21.60
C THR A 25 -19.99 19.58 20.28
N ALA A 26 -19.00 18.94 19.65
CA ALA A 26 -19.21 18.11 18.47
C ALA A 26 -20.20 16.99 18.85
N GLY A 27 -21.49 17.27 18.71
CA GLY A 27 -22.52 16.25 18.67
C GLY A 27 -22.20 15.33 17.51
N GLN A 28 -22.38 14.03 17.69
CA GLN A 28 -22.11 13.02 16.67
C GLN A 28 -22.89 13.35 15.39
N GLY A 29 -22.20 13.97 14.43
CA GLY A 29 -22.82 14.46 13.21
C GLY A 29 -23.26 13.30 12.33
N ILE A 30 -24.56 13.22 12.09
CA ILE A 30 -25.13 12.47 10.97
C ILE A 30 -24.64 13.18 9.71
N MET A 31 -23.89 12.49 8.83
CA MET A 31 -23.49 13.07 7.54
C MET A 31 -24.65 12.93 6.54
N GLY A 32 -25.01 14.02 5.87
CA GLY A 32 -26.06 14.06 4.85
C GLY A 32 -26.19 15.43 4.20
N GLU A 33 -27.06 15.53 3.20
CA GLU A 33 -27.40 16.80 2.55
C GLU A 33 -28.38 17.61 3.41
N SER A 34 -28.22 18.92 3.45
CA SER A 34 -29.12 19.82 4.20
C SER A 34 -30.50 19.86 3.55
N VAL A 35 -31.53 19.45 4.29
CA VAL A 35 -32.93 19.52 3.84
C VAL A 35 -33.58 20.79 4.37
N LYS A 36 -34.25 21.54 3.50
CA LYS A 36 -35.06 22.71 3.89
C LYS A 36 -36.42 22.27 4.40
N CYS A 37 -36.89 22.92 5.45
CA CYS A 37 -38.20 22.68 6.06
C CYS A 37 -38.98 24.00 6.18
N SER A 38 -40.31 23.88 6.17
CA SER A 38 -41.19 25.03 6.00
C SER A 38 -41.72 25.55 7.33
N LYS A 39 -41.91 24.67 8.33
CA LYS A 39 -42.48 25.02 9.62
C LYS A 39 -41.49 24.76 10.74
N GLU A 40 -41.06 25.84 11.39
CA GLU A 40 -40.13 25.78 12.52
C GLU A 40 -40.68 24.90 13.65
N GLY A 41 -39.83 24.03 14.21
CA GLY A 41 -40.20 23.07 15.26
C GLY A 41 -40.95 21.82 14.79
N GLU A 42 -41.26 21.67 13.50
CA GLU A 42 -41.95 20.47 13.00
C GLU A 42 -41.03 19.25 12.97
N ILE A 43 -41.56 18.08 13.36
CA ILE A 43 -40.88 16.79 13.15
C ILE A 43 -41.05 16.41 11.68
N ILE A 44 -39.95 16.30 10.96
CA ILE A 44 -39.96 16.06 9.51
C ILE A 44 -40.18 14.57 9.23
N LYS A 45 -41.45 14.15 9.14
CA LYS A 45 -41.84 12.74 8.94
C LYS A 45 -41.38 12.14 7.60
N THR A 46 -41.28 12.94 6.54
CA THR A 46 -40.85 12.50 5.20
C THR A 46 -39.41 11.97 5.15
N LEU A 47 -38.54 12.41 6.08
CA LEU A 47 -37.19 11.86 6.25
C LEU A 47 -37.22 10.47 6.90
N MET A 48 -38.17 10.20 7.79
CA MET A 48 -38.35 8.87 8.41
C MET A 48 -38.82 7.82 7.40
N ASP A 49 -39.65 8.21 6.43
CA ASP A 49 -40.16 7.32 5.38
C ASP A 49 -39.07 6.87 4.38
N LYS A 50 -38.14 7.78 4.03
CA LYS A 50 -37.02 7.46 3.11
C LYS A 50 -35.86 6.73 3.78
N THR A 51 -35.63 6.94 5.08
CA THR A 51 -34.48 6.34 5.79
C THR A 51 -34.81 5.01 6.47
N ARG A 52 -36.09 4.67 6.68
CA ARG A 52 -36.56 3.50 7.47
C ARG A 52 -35.92 3.38 8.86
N ASN A 53 -35.20 4.40 9.32
CA ASN A 53 -34.42 4.37 10.56
C ASN A 53 -35.19 5.14 11.63
N LEU A 54 -36.01 4.42 12.40
CA LEU A 54 -36.89 4.96 13.47
C LEU A 54 -36.14 5.69 14.60
N CYS A 55 -34.80 5.78 14.55
CA CYS A 55 -33.93 6.30 15.61
C CYS A 55 -33.31 7.66 15.24
N ILE A 56 -33.59 8.17 14.04
CA ILE A 56 -33.18 9.51 13.63
C ILE A 56 -34.39 10.43 13.75
N ILE A 57 -34.30 11.41 14.66
CA ILE A 57 -35.32 12.44 14.81
C ILE A 57 -34.78 13.74 14.23
N CYS A 58 -35.49 14.26 13.23
CA CYS A 58 -35.19 15.54 12.61
C CYS A 58 -36.25 16.57 12.98
N VAL A 59 -35.81 17.69 13.54
CA VAL A 59 -36.67 18.84 13.87
C VAL A 59 -36.27 20.01 13.01
N CYS A 60 -37.24 20.74 12.47
CA CYS A 60 -36.95 21.95 11.72
C CYS A 60 -36.39 23.04 12.65
N LYS A 61 -35.13 23.45 12.42
CA LYS A 61 -34.48 24.57 13.10
C LYS A 61 -33.88 25.54 12.08
N ASN A 62 -34.23 26.82 12.17
CA ASN A 62 -33.84 27.87 11.24
C ASN A 62 -34.14 27.51 9.77
N LYS A 63 -35.31 26.93 9.49
CA LYS A 63 -35.70 26.43 8.15
C LYS A 63 -34.81 25.31 7.58
N ILE A 64 -33.99 24.68 8.43
CA ILE A 64 -33.11 23.55 8.08
C ILE A 64 -33.43 22.36 9.01
N ALA A 65 -33.41 21.15 8.48
CA ALA A 65 -33.57 19.93 9.28
C ALA A 65 -32.35 19.73 10.22
N ASP A 66 -32.57 19.84 11.53
CA ASP A 66 -31.61 19.46 12.57
C ASP A 66 -31.91 18.04 13.04
N CYS A 67 -31.05 17.10 12.66
CA CYS A 67 -31.24 15.68 12.90
C CYS A 67 -30.31 15.16 13.99
N SER A 68 -30.86 14.41 14.94
CA SER A 68 -30.11 13.73 15.99
C SER A 68 -30.47 12.25 16.05
N SER A 69 -29.49 11.42 16.43
CA SER A 69 -29.71 10.00 16.69
C SER A 69 -30.07 9.80 18.15
N THR A 70 -31.13 9.04 18.42
CA THR A 70 -31.52 8.65 19.78
C THR A 70 -30.76 7.43 20.29
N CYS A 71 -29.85 6.86 19.49
CA CYS A 71 -29.14 5.64 19.86
C CYS A 71 -27.96 5.90 20.81
N PRO A 72 -27.76 5.03 21.82
CA PRO A 72 -26.60 5.11 22.69
C PRO A 72 -25.31 4.85 21.90
N LYS A 73 -24.22 5.49 22.35
CA LYS A 73 -22.88 5.19 21.81
C LYS A 73 -22.50 3.76 22.17
N LEU A 74 -21.98 3.03 21.20
CA LEU A 74 -21.38 1.72 21.46
C LEU A 74 -20.09 1.90 22.27
N PRO A 75 -19.78 0.99 23.23
CA PRO A 75 -18.49 0.92 23.88
C PRO A 75 -17.32 0.89 22.88
N ASP A 76 -16.17 1.46 23.24
CA ASP A 76 -14.98 1.47 22.38
C ASP A 76 -14.41 0.05 22.12
N SER A 77 -14.65 -0.88 23.05
CA SER A 77 -14.32 -2.32 22.95
C SER A 77 -15.19 -3.08 21.93
N CYS A 78 -16.23 -2.44 21.39
CA CYS A 78 -17.19 -3.03 20.48
C CYS A 78 -16.70 -3.06 19.04
N THR A 79 -16.43 -4.26 18.52
CA THR A 79 -16.03 -4.46 17.12
C THR A 79 -17.07 -5.12 16.27
N THR A 80 -18.07 -5.73 16.89
CA THR A 80 -19.13 -6.44 16.19
C THR A 80 -20.46 -5.98 16.77
N TYR A 81 -21.37 -5.53 15.90
CA TYR A 81 -22.69 -5.09 16.31
C TYR A 81 -23.80 -5.87 15.61
N GLU A 82 -24.97 -5.86 16.22
CA GLU A 82 -26.22 -6.39 15.70
C GLU A 82 -27.36 -5.39 15.99
N TYR A 83 -28.49 -5.53 15.28
CA TYR A 83 -29.69 -4.74 15.56
C TYR A 83 -30.59 -5.50 16.53
N ARG A 84 -31.10 -4.81 17.55
CA ARG A 84 -32.12 -5.41 18.42
C ARG A 84 -33.38 -5.66 17.58
N LYS A 85 -34.03 -6.81 17.78
CA LYS A 85 -35.30 -7.13 17.14
C LYS A 85 -36.28 -5.99 17.41
N ASP A 86 -36.81 -5.38 16.35
CA ASP A 86 -37.71 -4.22 16.37
C ASP A 86 -37.08 -2.87 16.83
N SER A 87 -35.76 -2.71 16.70
CA SER A 87 -35.07 -1.43 16.95
C SER A 87 -33.99 -1.15 15.91
N CYS A 88 -33.89 0.11 15.52
CA CYS A 88 -32.85 0.64 14.63
C CYS A 88 -31.51 0.92 15.34
N CYS A 89 -31.45 0.80 16.66
CA CYS A 89 -30.20 0.98 17.37
C CYS A 89 -29.33 -0.27 17.29
N ARG A 90 -28.08 -0.04 16.89
CA ARG A 90 -27.02 -1.03 16.98
C ARG A 90 -26.67 -1.29 18.44
N ILE A 91 -26.52 -2.56 18.77
CA ILE A 91 -26.02 -3.04 20.07
C ILE A 91 -24.79 -3.90 19.81
N CYS A 92 -23.86 -3.93 20.77
CA CYS A 92 -22.71 -4.83 20.66
C CYS A 92 -23.17 -6.28 20.71
N LYS A 93 -22.58 -7.10 19.86
CA LYS A 93 -22.91 -8.52 19.77
C LYS A 93 -22.70 -9.19 21.12
N GLY A 94 -23.80 -9.70 21.67
CA GLY A 94 -23.81 -10.50 22.90
C GLY A 94 -23.37 -11.94 22.66
N CYS A 95 -23.34 -12.73 23.73
CA CYS A 95 -22.97 -14.13 23.69
C CYS A 95 -24.10 -15.01 24.21
N THR A 96 -24.34 -16.14 23.56
CA THR A 96 -25.32 -17.12 24.02
C THR A 96 -24.61 -18.28 24.72
N PHE A 97 -24.93 -18.52 25.99
CA PHE A 97 -24.39 -19.62 26.78
C PHE A 97 -25.50 -20.33 27.57
N LYS A 98 -25.65 -21.64 27.39
CA LYS A 98 -26.71 -22.46 28.00
C LYS A 98 -28.11 -21.81 27.91
N ASN A 99 -28.47 -21.34 26.71
CA ASN A 99 -29.74 -20.65 26.40
C ASN A 99 -29.98 -19.32 27.13
N ARG A 100 -28.96 -18.74 27.76
CA ARG A 100 -28.99 -17.36 28.28
C ARG A 100 -28.14 -16.46 27.39
N ILE A 101 -28.59 -15.22 27.23
CA ILE A 101 -27.90 -14.18 26.47
C ILE A 101 -27.15 -13.29 27.46
N TYR A 102 -25.85 -13.11 27.22
CA TYR A 102 -24.96 -12.26 27.99
C TYR A 102 -24.57 -11.06 27.13
N SER A 103 -24.57 -9.88 27.75
CA SER A 103 -24.20 -8.63 27.09
C SER A 103 -22.69 -8.56 26.83
N HIS A 104 -22.28 -7.68 25.91
CA HIS A 104 -20.87 -7.37 25.71
C HIS A 104 -20.22 -6.88 27.02
N ASP A 105 -18.99 -7.34 27.30
CA ASP A 105 -18.20 -7.15 28.52
C ASP A 105 -18.81 -7.73 29.82
N GLU A 106 -19.91 -8.49 29.72
CA GLU A 106 -20.49 -9.19 30.86
C GLU A 106 -19.59 -10.34 31.32
N LYS A 107 -19.39 -10.42 32.65
CA LYS A 107 -18.55 -11.42 33.32
C LYS A 107 -19.39 -12.23 34.29
N TRP A 108 -19.22 -13.55 34.28
CA TRP A 108 -19.90 -14.44 35.22
C TRP A 108 -19.02 -15.62 35.59
N THR A 109 -19.40 -16.33 36.64
CA THR A 109 -18.70 -17.54 37.09
C THR A 109 -19.64 -18.73 37.13
N ILE A 110 -19.06 -19.91 36.90
CA ILE A 110 -19.76 -21.19 37.00
C ILE A 110 -18.90 -22.15 37.81
N GLN A 111 -19.54 -22.97 38.63
CA GLN A 111 -18.89 -24.08 39.29
C GLN A 111 -18.93 -25.31 38.37
N VAL A 112 -17.78 -25.96 38.20
CA VAL A 112 -17.62 -27.17 37.40
C VAL A 112 -17.26 -28.32 38.34
N LYS A 113 -17.98 -29.43 38.24
CA LYS A 113 -17.67 -30.67 38.95
C LYS A 113 -16.77 -31.54 38.07
N ASP A 114 -15.69 -32.06 38.64
CA ASP A 114 -14.72 -32.94 38.00
C ASP A 114 -14.39 -34.08 38.97
N GLY A 115 -15.18 -35.16 38.85
CA GLY A 115 -15.26 -36.20 39.87
C GLY A 115 -15.77 -35.65 41.21
N GLU A 116 -15.05 -35.94 42.28
CA GLU A 116 -15.34 -35.44 43.63
C GLU A 116 -14.91 -33.99 43.87
N LYS A 117 -14.10 -33.42 42.96
CA LYS A 117 -13.59 -32.05 43.10
C LYS A 117 -14.47 -31.07 42.36
N SER A 118 -14.68 -29.89 42.95
CA SER A 118 -15.32 -28.77 42.26
C SER A 118 -14.35 -27.60 42.13
N TYR A 119 -14.45 -26.86 41.03
CA TYR A 119 -13.66 -25.65 40.82
C TYR A 119 -14.46 -24.61 40.04
N TRP A 120 -14.07 -23.35 40.19
CA TRP A 120 -14.72 -22.24 39.52
C TRP A 120 -14.09 -21.98 38.15
N LYS A 121 -14.94 -21.70 37.16
CA LYS A 121 -14.54 -21.09 35.90
C LYS A 121 -15.11 -19.69 35.81
N ARG A 122 -14.31 -18.77 35.29
CA ARG A 122 -14.76 -17.43 34.92
C ARG A 122 -14.95 -17.35 33.42
N LEU A 123 -16.04 -16.71 33.03
CA LEU A 123 -16.45 -16.51 31.67
C LEU A 123 -16.63 -15.01 31.43
N ILE A 124 -16.27 -14.57 30.24
CA ILE A 124 -16.47 -13.20 29.80
C ILE A 124 -16.94 -13.17 28.35
N CYS A 125 -17.98 -12.39 28.08
CA CYS A 125 -18.48 -12.15 26.74
C CYS A 125 -17.83 -10.91 26.12
N GLN A 126 -17.19 -11.06 24.96
CA GLN A 126 -16.71 -9.94 24.16
C GLN A 126 -17.03 -10.16 22.69
N ASN A 127 -17.87 -9.30 22.12
CA ASN A 127 -18.17 -9.28 20.68
C ASN A 127 -18.67 -10.63 20.12
N GLY A 128 -19.50 -11.35 20.89
CA GLY A 128 -19.97 -12.70 20.56
C GLY A 128 -18.94 -13.82 20.77
N LEU A 129 -17.86 -13.53 21.50
CA LEU A 129 -16.85 -14.49 21.90
C LEU A 129 -16.82 -14.63 23.43
N ILE A 130 -17.05 -15.85 23.91
CA ILE A 130 -16.93 -16.22 25.31
C ILE A 130 -15.51 -16.73 25.57
N THR A 131 -14.74 -16.02 26.39
CA THR A 131 -13.50 -16.57 26.94
C THR A 131 -13.78 -17.22 28.27
N MET A 132 -13.49 -18.51 28.38
CA MET A 132 -13.69 -19.30 29.59
C MET A 132 -12.34 -19.81 30.12
N HIS A 133 -12.06 -19.59 31.39
CA HIS A 133 -10.84 -20.08 32.04
C HIS A 133 -11.14 -20.58 33.47
N LYS A 134 -10.31 -21.49 33.98
CA LYS A 134 -10.34 -21.91 35.39
C LYS A 134 -9.84 -20.76 36.28
N ILE A 135 -10.46 -20.54 37.43
CA ILE A 135 -9.96 -19.58 38.42
C ILE A 135 -8.76 -20.22 39.11
N GLU A 136 -7.60 -19.58 38.99
CA GLU A 136 -6.36 -19.99 39.64
C GLU A 136 -6.07 -18.99 40.77
N CYS A 137 -5.99 -19.51 41.99
CA CYS A 137 -5.84 -18.73 43.20
C CYS A 137 -4.39 -18.78 43.69
N PHE A 138 -3.90 -17.66 44.21
CA PHE A 138 -2.66 -17.62 44.95
C PHE A 138 -2.98 -17.42 46.42
N VAL A 139 -2.42 -18.26 47.28
CA VAL A 139 -2.71 -18.26 48.71
C VAL A 139 -1.43 -17.86 49.47
N PRO A 140 -1.31 -16.59 49.89
CA PRO A 140 -0.09 -16.09 50.51
C PRO A 140 0.02 -16.39 52.02
N CYS A 141 -0.98 -17.03 52.63
CA CYS A 141 -1.00 -17.35 54.06
C CYS A 141 -0.86 -18.84 54.31
N LYS A 142 -0.30 -19.18 55.49
CA LYS A 142 -0.11 -20.57 55.93
C LYS A 142 -1.44 -21.28 56.23
N ASN A 143 -2.42 -20.55 56.77
CA ASN A 143 -3.72 -21.06 57.18
C ASN A 143 -4.83 -20.35 56.39
N PRO A 144 -5.11 -20.76 55.14
CA PRO A 144 -6.22 -20.21 54.37
C PRO A 144 -7.56 -20.72 54.86
N ILE A 145 -8.58 -19.87 54.80
CA ILE A 145 -9.96 -20.26 55.04
C ILE A 145 -10.64 -20.53 53.70
N TYR A 146 -11.22 -21.71 53.59
CA TYR A 146 -12.04 -22.12 52.46
C TYR A 146 -13.50 -21.87 52.82
N LEU A 147 -14.12 -20.91 52.15
CA LEU A 147 -15.53 -20.63 52.32
C LEU A 147 -16.31 -21.26 51.17
N ASP A 148 -17.46 -21.85 51.50
CA ASP A 148 -18.41 -22.29 50.48
C ASP A 148 -18.83 -21.11 49.61
N ASN A 149 -19.02 -21.39 48.32
CA ASN A 149 -19.36 -20.40 47.29
C ASN A 149 -18.34 -19.26 47.07
N HIS A 150 -17.12 -19.38 47.58
CA HIS A 150 -16.04 -18.44 47.28
C HIS A 150 -15.12 -18.97 46.17
N GLU A 151 -14.73 -18.09 45.25
CA GLU A 151 -13.90 -18.42 44.09
C GLU A 151 -12.47 -18.79 44.47
N CYS A 152 -11.94 -18.16 45.53
CA CYS A 152 -10.60 -18.37 46.06
C CYS A 152 -10.59 -18.40 47.59
N PRO A 153 -9.65 -19.12 48.22
CA PRO A 153 -9.47 -19.10 49.67
C PRO A 153 -9.06 -17.71 50.14
N ILE A 154 -9.40 -17.39 51.39
CA ILE A 154 -9.14 -16.09 52.01
C ILE A 154 -8.08 -16.20 53.10
N CYS A 155 -7.35 -15.11 53.33
CA CYS A 155 -6.41 -14.96 54.44
C CYS A 155 -6.90 -13.87 55.40
N GLU A 156 -7.01 -14.17 56.70
CA GLU A 156 -7.63 -13.28 57.73
C GLU A 156 -6.89 -11.98 58.04
N LYS A 157 -5.85 -11.62 57.27
CA LYS A 157 -5.09 -10.38 57.45
C LYS A 157 -4.73 -9.81 56.09
N CYS A 158 -5.03 -8.54 55.86
CA CYS A 158 -4.54 -7.77 54.72
C CYS A 158 -3.06 -7.40 54.87
N LYS A 159 -2.21 -8.42 54.97
CA LYS A 159 -0.78 -8.29 55.14
C LYS A 159 -0.06 -9.28 54.22
N PHE A 160 0.88 -8.78 53.43
CA PHE A 160 1.75 -9.59 52.58
C PHE A 160 3.20 -9.17 52.78
N HIS A 161 4.09 -10.13 53.09
CA HIS A 161 5.52 -9.89 53.37
C HIS A 161 5.79 -8.71 54.33
N GLY A 162 5.06 -8.62 55.44
CA GLY A 162 5.28 -7.52 56.41
C GLY A 162 4.47 -6.25 56.13
N LYS A 163 4.09 -5.97 54.87
CA LYS A 163 3.35 -4.77 54.46
C LYS A 163 1.84 -4.95 54.66
N LYS A 164 1.19 -3.96 55.28
CA LYS A 164 -0.28 -3.88 55.42
C LYS A 164 -0.88 -3.18 54.20
N TYR A 165 -2.06 -3.62 53.77
CA TYR A 165 -2.81 -3.09 52.65
C TYR A 165 -4.18 -2.58 53.12
N ASN A 166 -4.62 -1.47 52.54
CA ASN A 166 -5.89 -0.83 52.85
C ASN A 166 -7.07 -1.55 52.19
N GLU A 167 -8.29 -1.30 52.68
CA GLU A 167 -9.53 -1.80 52.08
C GLU A 167 -9.63 -1.38 50.61
N GLY A 168 -9.87 -2.34 49.71
CA GLY A 168 -9.93 -2.13 48.27
C GLY A 168 -8.57 -2.01 47.57
N GLU A 169 -7.46 -1.99 48.30
CA GLU A 169 -6.12 -1.85 47.71
C GLU A 169 -5.75 -3.09 46.88
N LEU A 170 -5.23 -2.82 45.66
CA LEU A 170 -4.81 -3.82 44.70
C LEU A 170 -3.29 -3.85 44.58
N PHE A 171 -2.72 -5.05 44.58
CA PHE A 171 -1.28 -5.21 44.40
C PHE A 171 -0.93 -6.55 43.75
N ALA A 172 0.23 -6.60 43.11
CA ALA A 172 0.79 -7.82 42.53
C ALA A 172 1.85 -8.41 43.49
N PRO A 173 1.61 -9.57 44.13
CA PRO A 173 2.52 -10.16 45.12
C PRO A 173 3.73 -10.87 44.51
N LEU A 174 3.70 -11.18 43.22
CA LEU A 174 4.64 -12.06 42.52
C LEU A 174 5.22 -11.39 41.29
N ALA A 175 6.31 -11.96 40.75
CA ALA A 175 6.84 -11.60 39.45
C ALA A 175 5.82 -11.82 38.31
N ASP A 176 4.87 -12.75 38.48
CA ASP A 176 3.72 -12.89 37.58
C ASP A 176 2.76 -11.71 37.80
N LYS A 177 2.91 -10.68 36.96
CA LYS A 177 2.11 -9.44 36.99
C LYS A 177 0.59 -9.67 36.84
N ASN A 178 0.16 -10.86 36.44
CA ASN A 178 -1.26 -11.19 36.31
C ASN A 178 -1.86 -11.71 37.62
N VAL A 179 -1.08 -11.99 38.66
CA VAL A 179 -1.62 -12.30 39.98
C VAL A 179 -1.92 -10.98 40.68
N ILE A 180 -3.20 -10.75 40.97
CA ILE A 180 -3.66 -9.55 41.67
C ILE A 180 -4.30 -9.99 42.99
N CYS A 181 -3.79 -9.42 44.07
CA CYS A 181 -4.36 -9.51 45.39
C CYS A 181 -5.25 -8.29 45.68
N THR A 182 -6.30 -8.52 46.44
CA THR A 182 -7.18 -7.47 46.96
C THR A 182 -7.45 -7.70 48.43
N CYS A 183 -7.42 -6.63 49.21
CA CYS A 183 -7.97 -6.61 50.56
C CYS A 183 -9.44 -6.19 50.50
N LYS A 184 -10.37 -7.05 50.92
CA LYS A 184 -11.79 -6.68 51.11
C LYS A 184 -12.28 -7.22 52.45
N GLY A 185 -12.98 -6.40 53.24
CA GLY A 185 -13.50 -6.81 54.54
C GLY A 185 -12.42 -7.33 55.49
N LYS A 186 -11.21 -6.73 55.48
CA LYS A 186 -10.01 -7.21 56.21
C LYS A 186 -9.45 -8.57 55.79
N VAL A 187 -10.01 -9.21 54.76
CA VAL A 187 -9.51 -10.48 54.22
C VAL A 187 -8.77 -10.26 52.90
N LEU A 188 -7.65 -10.98 52.76
CA LEU A 188 -6.82 -10.93 51.57
C LEU A 188 -7.18 -12.09 50.64
N THR A 189 -7.45 -11.78 49.37
CA THR A 189 -7.71 -12.77 48.33
C THR A 189 -6.84 -12.46 47.11
N CYS A 190 -6.19 -13.47 46.54
CA CYS A 190 -5.37 -13.29 45.35
C CYS A 190 -5.76 -14.25 44.24
N MET A 191 -5.94 -13.72 43.04
CA MET A 191 -6.36 -14.47 41.88
C MET A 191 -5.52 -14.10 40.66
N LYS A 192 -5.27 -15.10 39.80
CA LYS A 192 -4.66 -14.87 38.50
C LYS A 192 -5.71 -14.31 37.55
N LYS A 193 -5.49 -13.08 37.10
CA LYS A 193 -6.27 -12.39 36.08
C LYS A 193 -5.86 -12.89 34.70
N VAL A 194 -6.83 -12.90 33.78
CA VAL A 194 -6.63 -13.46 32.43
C VAL A 194 -7.25 -12.52 31.42
N CYS A 195 -6.45 -12.12 30.43
CA CYS A 195 -6.96 -11.33 29.33
C CYS A 195 -7.92 -12.15 28.45
N PRO A 196 -9.03 -11.55 28.01
CA PRO A 196 -9.97 -12.19 27.11
C PRO A 196 -9.32 -12.49 25.74
N ILE A 197 -9.84 -13.50 25.05
CA ILE A 197 -9.50 -13.79 23.66
C ILE A 197 -10.28 -12.82 22.78
N LEU A 198 -9.63 -12.30 21.75
CA LEU A 198 -10.18 -11.24 20.91
C LEU A 198 -10.59 -11.75 19.53
N SER A 199 -11.68 -11.19 19.00
CA SER A 199 -12.17 -11.50 17.65
C SER A 199 -11.40 -10.79 16.52
N CYS A 200 -10.71 -9.68 16.81
CA CYS A 200 -10.02 -8.86 15.82
C CYS A 200 -8.59 -9.34 15.48
N HIS A 201 -8.06 -8.79 14.38
CA HIS A 201 -6.70 -9.06 13.90
C HIS A 201 -5.65 -8.49 14.87
N PRO A 202 -4.52 -9.18 15.12
CA PRO A 202 -3.46 -8.72 16.03
C PRO A 202 -2.97 -7.29 15.77
N GLU A 203 -2.84 -6.88 14.51
CA GLU A 203 -2.37 -5.53 14.14
C GLU A 203 -3.33 -4.40 14.55
N THR A 204 -4.59 -4.73 14.80
CA THR A 204 -5.62 -3.75 15.18
C THR A 204 -5.84 -3.67 16.69
N ARG A 205 -4.99 -4.37 17.45
CA ARG A 205 -5.08 -4.43 18.90
C ARG A 205 -4.28 -3.32 19.54
N VAL A 206 -4.83 -2.75 20.60
CA VAL A 206 -4.16 -1.77 21.44
C VAL A 206 -4.12 -2.28 22.87
N VAL A 207 -3.04 -1.99 23.58
CA VAL A 207 -2.91 -2.37 25.00
C VAL A 207 -3.53 -1.25 25.84
N VAL A 208 -4.47 -1.64 26.70
CA VAL A 208 -5.10 -0.74 27.67
C VAL A 208 -5.03 -1.37 29.05
N GLU A 209 -5.17 -0.54 30.08
CA GLU A 209 -5.52 -1.04 31.40
C GLU A 209 -6.97 -1.54 31.38
N TYR A 210 -7.14 -2.85 31.45
CA TYR A 210 -8.43 -3.53 31.25
C TYR A 210 -9.18 -3.70 32.56
N GLU A 211 -8.44 -4.03 33.61
CA GLU A 211 -8.86 -3.91 35.01
C GLU A 211 -7.69 -3.27 35.75
N PRO A 212 -7.91 -2.64 36.92
CA PRO A 212 -6.83 -2.04 37.67
C PRO A 212 -5.69 -3.05 37.91
N GLY A 213 -4.48 -2.71 37.44
CA GLY A 213 -3.30 -3.58 37.52
C GLY A 213 -3.21 -4.70 36.47
N LEU A 214 -4.17 -4.82 35.56
CA LEU A 214 -4.18 -5.78 34.45
C LEU A 214 -4.19 -5.05 33.10
N PHE A 215 -3.09 -5.18 32.35
CA PHE A 215 -2.99 -4.64 31.01
C PHE A 215 -3.32 -5.71 29.97
N CYS A 216 -4.40 -5.50 29.21
CA CYS A 216 -4.82 -6.41 28.15
C CYS A 216 -4.86 -5.72 26.80
N GLN A 217 -4.70 -6.53 25.75
CA GLN A 217 -5.06 -6.10 24.41
C GLN A 217 -6.59 -5.98 24.32
N ILE A 218 -7.07 -4.93 23.64
CA ILE A 218 -8.44 -4.79 23.18
C ILE A 218 -8.43 -4.52 21.67
N CYS A 219 -9.57 -4.66 21.03
CA CYS A 219 -9.69 -4.33 19.61
C CYS A 219 -9.96 -2.84 19.42
N SER A 220 -9.22 -2.18 18.51
CA SER A 220 -9.35 -0.75 18.21
C SER A 220 -9.99 -0.47 16.84
N THR A 221 -10.68 -1.45 16.24
CA THR A 221 -11.29 -1.29 14.91
C THR A 221 -12.69 -0.70 14.97
N LYS A 222 -13.09 0.05 13.92
CA LYS A 222 -14.49 0.44 13.75
C LYS A 222 -15.41 -0.79 13.79
N PRO A 223 -16.55 -0.73 14.51
CA PRO A 223 -17.52 -1.82 14.57
C PRO A 223 -17.97 -2.26 13.18
N ARG A 224 -18.07 -3.58 12.94
CA ARG A 224 -18.58 -4.18 11.70
C ARG A 224 -19.87 -4.96 11.98
N GLU A 225 -20.74 -5.00 10.99
CA GLU A 225 -21.97 -5.81 11.02
C GLU A 225 -21.66 -7.29 10.80
N ILE A 226 -22.49 -8.17 11.37
CA ILE A 226 -22.41 -9.61 11.12
C ILE A 226 -22.93 -9.89 9.71
N ILE A 227 -22.07 -10.36 8.82
CA ILE A 227 -22.43 -10.63 7.42
C ILE A 227 -23.14 -11.99 7.27
N PHE A 228 -22.82 -12.97 8.12
CA PHE A 228 -23.32 -14.35 7.99
C PHE A 228 -23.92 -14.85 9.32
N PRO A 229 -25.26 -14.96 9.43
CA PRO A 229 -25.92 -15.56 10.58
C PRO A 229 -25.41 -16.98 10.86
N GLY A 230 -25.18 -17.32 12.13
CA GLY A 230 -24.68 -18.62 12.56
C GLY A 230 -23.15 -18.74 12.61
N SER A 231 -22.41 -17.79 12.02
CA SER A 231 -20.95 -17.79 11.99
C SER A 231 -20.30 -17.04 13.15
N CYS A 232 -19.07 -17.41 13.47
CA CYS A 232 -18.27 -16.75 14.51
C CYS A 232 -16.97 -16.17 13.94
N THR A 233 -16.38 -15.22 14.65
CA THR A 233 -15.06 -14.69 14.30
C THR A 233 -14.17 -14.68 15.53
N VAL A 234 -13.00 -15.30 15.40
CA VAL A 234 -12.00 -15.42 16.46
C VAL A 234 -10.64 -15.11 15.86
N ASN A 235 -9.90 -14.15 16.43
CA ASN A 235 -8.57 -13.75 15.93
C ASN A 235 -8.55 -13.46 14.40
N ASN A 236 -9.57 -12.76 13.89
CA ASN A 236 -9.82 -12.47 12.47
C ASN A 236 -10.06 -13.70 11.58
N LYS A 237 -10.25 -14.89 12.15
CA LYS A 237 -10.62 -16.10 11.42
C LYS A 237 -12.11 -16.33 11.50
N PHE A 238 -12.72 -16.53 10.35
CA PHE A 238 -14.12 -16.91 10.23
C PHE A 238 -14.29 -18.38 10.61
N MET A 239 -15.29 -18.68 11.44
CA MET A 239 -15.66 -20.03 11.85
C MET A 239 -17.10 -20.30 11.42
N MET A 240 -17.29 -21.42 10.72
CA MET A 240 -18.62 -21.96 10.46
C MET A 240 -19.22 -22.55 11.75
N ASN A 241 -20.54 -22.75 11.77
CA ASN A 241 -21.22 -23.36 12.91
C ASN A 241 -20.63 -24.75 13.21
N GLU A 242 -20.49 -25.09 14.49
CA GLU A 242 -19.86 -26.31 15.01
C GLU A 242 -18.36 -26.47 14.74
N GLN A 243 -17.72 -25.56 13.99
CA GLN A 243 -16.29 -25.61 13.75
C GLN A 243 -15.50 -25.40 15.04
N ILE A 244 -14.39 -26.12 15.16
CA ILE A 244 -13.43 -26.02 16.26
C ILE A 244 -12.10 -25.54 15.70
N ILE A 245 -11.45 -24.60 16.38
CA ILE A 245 -10.10 -24.15 16.10
C ILE A 245 -9.26 -24.16 17.36
N GLU A 246 -7.97 -24.45 17.19
CA GLU A 246 -6.97 -24.28 18.23
C GLU A 246 -6.15 -23.04 17.87
N LEU A 247 -6.22 -22.01 18.72
CA LEU A 247 -5.52 -20.75 18.52
C LEU A 247 -4.04 -20.88 18.90
N ASP A 248 -3.80 -21.64 19.97
CA ASP A 248 -2.50 -21.95 20.52
C ASP A 248 -2.62 -23.24 21.36
N SER A 249 -1.51 -23.70 21.95
CA SER A 249 -1.47 -24.92 22.77
C SER A 249 -2.37 -24.89 24.02
N CYS A 250 -2.89 -23.71 24.38
CA CYS A 250 -3.70 -23.49 25.57
C CYS A 250 -5.09 -22.89 25.28
N SER A 251 -5.44 -22.61 24.02
CA SER A 251 -6.69 -21.94 23.66
C SER A 251 -7.42 -22.71 22.57
N ARG A 252 -8.55 -23.31 22.92
CA ARG A 252 -9.42 -24.05 22.00
C ARG A 252 -10.80 -23.41 21.92
N CYS A 253 -11.23 -23.02 20.73
CA CYS A 253 -12.48 -22.33 20.48
C CYS A 253 -13.44 -23.20 19.66
N LYS A 254 -14.73 -23.16 20.00
CA LYS A 254 -15.82 -23.79 19.25
C LYS A 254 -16.87 -22.74 18.90
N CYS A 255 -17.28 -22.69 17.64
CA CYS A 255 -18.39 -21.83 17.21
C CYS A 255 -19.73 -22.58 17.36
N ARG A 256 -20.73 -21.92 17.94
CA ARG A 256 -22.10 -22.43 18.00
C ARG A 256 -23.09 -21.29 17.87
N ASN A 257 -23.92 -21.32 16.83
CA ASN A 257 -24.98 -20.35 16.56
C ASN A 257 -24.54 -18.90 16.83
N SER A 258 -23.53 -18.43 16.09
CA SER A 258 -22.98 -17.08 16.19
C SER A 258 -22.17 -16.74 17.45
N THR A 259 -22.04 -17.65 18.42
CA THR A 259 -21.23 -17.46 19.63
C THR A 259 -19.99 -18.38 19.61
N ALA A 260 -18.79 -17.80 19.68
CA ALA A 260 -17.56 -18.57 19.83
C ALA A 260 -17.26 -18.80 21.32
N THR A 261 -17.16 -20.05 21.76
CA THR A 261 -16.74 -20.39 23.13
C THR A 261 -15.31 -20.90 23.14
N CYS A 262 -14.42 -20.17 23.80
CA CYS A 262 -13.00 -20.45 23.88
C CYS A 262 -12.58 -20.89 25.28
N ASN A 263 -12.06 -22.10 25.40
CA ASN A 263 -11.43 -22.60 26.62
C ASN A 263 -9.96 -22.19 26.63
N LYS A 264 -9.57 -21.36 27.60
CA LYS A 264 -8.20 -20.90 27.81
C LYS A 264 -7.61 -21.60 29.04
N LYS A 265 -6.64 -22.50 28.81
CA LYS A 265 -5.79 -23.11 29.82
C LYS A 265 -4.76 -22.08 30.27
N ILE A 266 -4.61 -21.92 31.58
CA ILE A 266 -3.66 -20.98 32.16
C ILE A 266 -2.50 -21.82 32.68
N SER A 267 -1.26 -21.39 32.43
CA SER A 267 -0.10 -21.97 33.11
C SER A 267 -0.20 -21.67 34.61
N GLN A 268 0.00 -22.71 35.43
CA GLN A 268 0.05 -22.56 36.89
C GLN A 268 1.09 -21.49 37.27
N ALA A 269 0.81 -20.73 38.32
CA ALA A 269 1.73 -19.70 38.81
C ALA A 269 3.10 -20.33 39.14
N ILE A 270 4.19 -19.66 38.73
CA ILE A 270 5.58 -20.11 38.87
C ILE A 270 5.92 -20.50 40.32
N SER A 271 5.23 -19.90 41.31
CA SER A 271 5.45 -20.13 42.73
C SER A 271 5.07 -21.53 43.25
N LEU A 272 4.39 -22.38 42.46
CA LEU A 272 4.15 -23.78 42.81
C LEU A 272 5.25 -24.74 42.32
N CYS A 273 6.16 -24.26 41.46
CA CYS A 273 7.26 -25.08 40.94
C CYS A 273 8.49 -25.13 41.86
N GLU A 274 8.63 -24.20 42.82
CA GLU A 274 9.85 -24.10 43.63
C GLU A 274 9.81 -24.88 44.95
N THR A 275 8.67 -25.47 45.35
CA THR A 275 8.55 -26.03 46.72
C THR A 275 8.20 -27.51 46.85
N LYS A 276 8.18 -28.32 45.77
CA LYS A 276 8.20 -29.78 45.93
C LYS A 276 9.12 -30.44 44.91
N LYS A 277 10.31 -30.84 45.39
CA LYS A 277 11.05 -31.98 44.85
C LYS A 277 10.10 -33.18 44.91
N GLU A 278 10.08 -33.97 43.85
CA GLU A 278 9.25 -35.16 43.61
C GLU A 278 7.85 -34.90 43.03
N ILE A 279 7.73 -35.03 41.70
CA ILE A 279 6.95 -36.07 41.01
C ILE A 279 7.09 -35.88 39.49
N SER A 280 7.30 -37.00 38.82
CA SER A 280 7.52 -37.29 37.41
C SER A 280 6.40 -36.89 36.42
N LYS A 281 5.87 -35.66 36.49
CA LYS A 281 5.05 -35.09 35.41
C LYS A 281 5.64 -33.74 34.99
N PRO A 282 6.08 -33.57 33.73
CA PRO A 282 6.55 -32.28 33.27
C PRO A 282 5.41 -31.28 33.48
N CYS A 283 5.67 -30.20 34.23
CA CYS A 283 4.80 -29.04 34.26
C CYS A 283 4.44 -28.78 32.80
N SER A 284 3.18 -29.00 32.44
CA SER A 284 2.73 -28.84 31.06
C SER A 284 2.84 -27.35 30.81
N LYS A 285 4.01 -26.92 30.33
CA LYS A 285 4.21 -25.59 29.80
C LYS A 285 3.08 -25.49 28.80
N CYS A 286 2.12 -24.60 29.09
CA CYS A 286 1.58 -23.81 28.02
C CYS A 286 2.80 -23.25 27.31
N LEU A 287 3.27 -23.98 26.30
CA LEU A 287 4.12 -23.45 25.26
C LEU A 287 3.22 -22.48 24.52
N GLY A 288 2.82 -21.39 25.20
CA GLY A 288 2.93 -20.11 24.56
C GLY A 288 4.37 -20.09 24.10
N LEU A 289 4.55 -19.99 22.80
CA LEU A 289 5.82 -19.59 22.22
C LEU A 289 6.37 -18.45 23.07
N SER A 290 7.29 -18.81 23.95
CA SER A 290 7.96 -17.92 24.86
C SER A 290 9.20 -18.63 25.47
N THR A 291 9.97 -19.36 24.65
CA THR A 291 11.27 -18.72 24.33
C THR A 291 10.86 -17.35 23.87
N VAL A 292 10.99 -16.34 24.73
CA VAL A 292 10.36 -15.02 24.59
C VAL A 292 10.89 -14.43 23.29
N ASN A 293 10.36 -14.88 22.18
CA ASN A 293 10.96 -14.77 20.89
C ASN A 293 9.86 -14.22 20.04
N CYS A 294 10.11 -13.04 19.52
CA CYS A 294 9.14 -12.39 18.70
C CYS A 294 9.11 -13.08 17.34
N GLU A 295 7.91 -13.33 16.83
CA GLU A 295 7.74 -13.85 15.48
C GLU A 295 7.36 -12.71 14.56
N LEU A 296 8.21 -12.43 13.58
CA LEU A 296 7.94 -11.47 12.53
C LEU A 296 8.22 -12.14 11.18
N ASN A 297 7.23 -12.13 10.28
CA ASN A 297 7.30 -12.74 8.95
C ASN A 297 7.73 -14.23 8.93
N GLY A 298 7.34 -15.00 9.95
CA GLY A 298 7.67 -16.43 10.08
C GLY A 298 9.08 -16.71 10.63
N PHE A 299 9.87 -15.68 10.94
CA PHE A 299 11.16 -15.79 11.60
C PHE A 299 11.02 -15.54 13.11
N ARG A 300 11.77 -16.31 13.92
CA ARG A 300 11.75 -16.22 15.39
C ARG A 300 12.99 -15.48 15.89
N TYR A 301 12.78 -14.39 16.61
CA TYR A 301 13.81 -13.48 17.12
C TYR A 301 13.87 -13.53 18.63
N GLN A 302 15.04 -13.74 19.24
CA GLN A 302 15.16 -13.91 20.70
C GLN A 302 14.78 -12.68 21.52
N ASN A 303 14.43 -12.84 22.79
CA ASN A 303 14.13 -11.72 23.69
C ASN A 303 15.34 -10.81 23.83
N GLY A 304 15.13 -9.50 23.85
CA GLY A 304 16.20 -8.51 23.87
C GLY A 304 16.95 -8.39 22.54
N SER A 305 16.66 -9.23 21.54
CA SER A 305 17.28 -9.08 20.22
C SER A 305 16.77 -7.82 19.54
N GLN A 306 17.68 -7.17 18.83
CA GLN A 306 17.38 -6.10 17.91
C GLN A 306 17.80 -6.55 16.52
N TRP A 307 16.93 -6.35 15.55
CA TRP A 307 17.19 -6.66 14.16
C TRP A 307 16.62 -5.57 13.26
N GLU A 308 17.10 -5.56 12.02
CA GLU A 308 16.57 -4.71 10.97
C GLU A 308 15.59 -5.53 10.13
N GLU A 309 14.36 -5.03 9.99
CA GLU A 309 13.32 -5.61 9.16
C GLU A 309 12.92 -4.59 8.08
N GLY A 310 13.59 -4.67 6.94
CA GLY A 310 13.49 -3.61 5.93
C GLY A 310 13.94 -2.28 6.52
N CYS A 311 13.02 -1.31 6.60
CA CYS A 311 13.31 0.05 7.09
C CYS A 311 12.82 0.36 8.48
N LYS A 312 12.89 -0.67 9.32
CA LYS A 312 12.52 -0.62 10.71
C LYS A 312 13.61 -1.31 11.53
N THR A 313 14.09 -0.64 12.56
CA THR A 313 14.79 -1.29 13.67
C THR A 313 13.72 -1.87 14.59
N CYS A 314 13.68 -3.19 14.66
CA CYS A 314 12.75 -3.94 15.46
C CYS A 314 13.48 -4.48 16.68
N SER A 315 12.87 -4.33 17.85
CA SER A 315 13.35 -4.94 19.08
C SER A 315 12.32 -5.93 19.58
N CYS A 316 12.75 -7.10 19.98
CA CYS A 316 11.89 -8.06 20.65
C CYS A 316 11.97 -7.86 22.15
N ASN A 317 10.86 -7.46 22.77
CA ASN A 317 10.74 -7.44 24.23
C ASN A 317 9.46 -8.15 24.62
N ASN A 318 9.57 -9.31 25.28
CA ASN A 318 8.42 -10.01 25.87
C ASN A 318 7.31 -10.33 24.85
N ASN A 319 7.70 -10.91 23.71
CA ASN A 319 6.84 -11.20 22.53
C ASN A 319 6.27 -9.97 21.82
N VAL A 320 6.64 -8.76 22.23
CA VAL A 320 6.26 -7.53 21.55
C VAL A 320 7.40 -7.12 20.64
N VAL A 321 7.17 -7.23 19.34
CA VAL A 321 8.03 -6.54 18.37
C VAL A 321 7.70 -5.06 18.44
N LYS A 322 8.67 -4.25 18.85
CA LYS A 322 8.62 -2.81 18.67
C LYS A 322 9.53 -2.44 17.51
N CYS A 323 8.90 -2.19 16.37
CA CYS A 323 9.59 -1.67 15.20
C CYS A 323 9.48 -0.14 15.21
N LYS A 324 10.62 0.53 15.22
CA LYS A 324 10.72 1.95 14.94
C LYS A 324 11.22 2.10 13.51
N ALA A 325 10.56 2.94 12.72
CA ALA A 325 11.11 3.34 11.43
C ALA A 325 12.51 3.91 11.66
N ILE A 326 13.46 3.55 10.81
CA ILE A 326 14.81 4.11 10.89
C ILE A 326 14.69 5.63 10.69
N THR A 327 15.14 6.38 11.69
CA THR A 327 15.15 7.84 11.62
C THR A 327 16.29 8.27 10.71
N CYS A 328 15.97 8.96 9.63
CA CYS A 328 16.97 9.37 8.66
C CYS A 328 17.46 10.79 8.92
N PRO A 329 18.76 11.05 8.72
CA PRO A 329 19.26 12.42 8.66
C PRO A 329 18.44 13.22 7.64
N PRO A 330 18.03 14.47 7.95
CA PRO A 330 17.25 15.28 7.04
C PRO A 330 18.05 15.54 5.76
N LEU A 331 17.49 15.14 4.61
CA LEU A 331 18.06 15.38 3.29
C LEU A 331 17.17 16.35 2.52
N LEU A 332 17.62 17.60 2.39
CA LEU A 332 16.92 18.64 1.61
C LEU A 332 17.25 18.49 0.12
N CYS A 333 16.23 18.24 -0.69
CA CYS A 333 16.39 18.12 -2.14
C CYS A 333 16.09 19.43 -2.88
N PRO A 334 16.98 19.88 -3.79
CA PRO A 334 16.71 21.00 -4.67
C PRO A 334 15.46 20.76 -5.55
N SER A 335 14.81 21.85 -5.97
CA SER A 335 13.61 21.83 -6.82
C SER A 335 13.80 20.91 -8.04
N GLY A 336 12.88 19.96 -8.22
CA GLY A 336 12.91 18.96 -9.31
C GLY A 336 13.62 17.65 -8.98
N LYS A 337 14.19 17.50 -7.78
CA LYS A 337 14.78 16.25 -7.27
C LYS A 337 13.99 15.70 -6.08
N GLN A 338 13.93 14.38 -5.95
CA GLN A 338 13.29 13.62 -4.88
C GLN A 338 14.33 12.79 -4.12
N PRO A 339 14.12 12.52 -2.81
CA PRO A 339 14.99 11.64 -2.04
C PRO A 339 15.02 10.23 -2.63
N TYR A 340 16.21 9.68 -2.86
CA TYR A 340 16.38 8.35 -3.42
C TYR A 340 16.90 7.33 -2.42
N PHE A 341 16.21 6.19 -2.40
CA PHE A 341 16.48 5.03 -1.56
C PHE A 341 17.11 3.93 -2.41
N LEU A 342 18.30 3.47 -2.05
CA LEU A 342 18.87 2.26 -2.64
C LEU A 342 18.01 1.04 -2.25
N PRO A 343 17.85 0.03 -3.11
CA PRO A 343 17.14 -1.19 -2.74
C PRO A 343 17.76 -1.81 -1.48
N GLY A 344 16.94 -2.03 -0.45
CA GLY A 344 17.38 -2.54 0.85
C GLY A 344 18.04 -1.51 1.78
N LYS A 345 18.14 -0.23 1.38
CA LYS A 345 18.57 0.87 2.27
C LYS A 345 17.38 1.75 2.64
N CYS A 346 17.44 2.28 3.85
CA CYS A 346 16.26 2.88 4.48
C CYS A 346 16.29 4.38 4.59
N CYS A 347 17.49 4.93 4.54
CA CYS A 347 17.67 6.36 4.45
C CYS A 347 17.97 6.78 3.02
N PRO A 348 17.42 7.94 2.60
CA PRO A 348 17.73 8.47 1.31
C PRO A 348 19.21 8.86 1.31
N VAL A 349 19.96 8.30 0.36
CA VAL A 349 21.42 8.50 0.31
C VAL A 349 21.79 9.74 -0.51
N ARG A 350 20.85 10.24 -1.34
CA ARG A 350 21.01 11.45 -2.17
C ARG A 350 19.68 11.84 -2.82
N CYS A 351 19.64 13.04 -3.38
CA CYS A 351 18.50 13.56 -4.14
C CYS A 351 18.65 13.26 -5.62
N LEU A 352 17.59 12.75 -6.25
CA LEU A 352 17.54 12.41 -7.67
C LEU A 352 16.39 13.05 -8.39
N SER A 353 16.63 13.44 -9.63
CA SER A 353 15.54 13.71 -10.55
C SER A 353 14.80 12.40 -10.81
N ALA A 354 13.51 12.30 -10.49
CA ALA A 354 12.66 11.13 -10.77
C ALA A 354 12.48 10.80 -12.28
N THR A 355 13.28 11.43 -13.15
CA THR A 355 13.10 11.50 -14.60
C THR A 355 14.31 11.04 -15.41
N ASP A 356 15.44 10.71 -14.78
CA ASP A 356 16.67 10.36 -15.49
C ASP A 356 16.68 8.85 -15.82
N THR A 357 15.82 8.49 -16.78
CA THR A 357 15.74 7.14 -17.36
C THR A 357 16.23 7.18 -18.78
N CYS A 358 17.10 6.23 -19.14
CA CYS A 358 17.36 5.98 -20.54
C CYS A 358 16.13 5.27 -21.13
N ARG A 359 15.65 5.73 -22.29
CA ARG A 359 14.49 5.18 -22.97
C ARG A 359 14.81 4.88 -24.41
N VAL A 360 14.53 3.66 -24.84
CA VAL A 360 14.42 3.29 -26.25
C VAL A 360 12.94 3.21 -26.57
N TYR A 361 12.47 4.00 -27.52
CA TYR A 361 11.06 4.01 -27.89
C TYR A 361 10.91 4.08 -29.41
N GLN A 362 9.77 3.63 -29.89
CA GLN A 362 9.44 3.70 -31.29
C GLN A 362 8.60 4.95 -31.54
N GLU A 363 9.04 5.74 -32.52
CA GLU A 363 8.28 6.88 -33.05
C GLU A 363 8.16 6.63 -34.56
N PHE A 364 6.93 6.40 -35.02
CA PHE A 364 6.65 5.99 -36.40
C PHE A 364 7.45 4.73 -36.82
N ASN A 365 8.33 4.90 -37.82
CA ASN A 365 9.15 3.85 -38.43
C ASN A 365 10.63 3.89 -37.96
N SER A 366 10.97 4.73 -36.97
CA SER A 366 12.33 4.84 -36.42
C SER A 366 12.35 4.54 -34.92
N ALA A 367 13.47 4.01 -34.43
CA ALA A 367 13.72 3.89 -33.01
C ALA A 367 14.44 5.16 -32.55
N HIS A 368 14.04 5.66 -31.41
CA HIS A 368 14.64 6.82 -30.78
C HIS A 368 15.22 6.42 -29.43
N ILE A 369 16.34 7.04 -29.10
CA ILE A 369 17.00 6.91 -27.82
C ILE A 369 16.90 8.26 -27.12
N ARG A 370 16.47 8.21 -25.87
CA ARG A 370 16.70 9.26 -24.88
C ARG A 370 17.72 8.73 -23.88
N THR A 371 18.86 9.38 -23.75
CA THR A 371 19.91 9.02 -22.79
C THR A 371 19.47 9.28 -21.35
N PHE A 372 20.29 8.86 -20.37
CA PHE A 372 20.04 9.20 -18.97
C PHE A 372 20.01 10.72 -18.74
N ASP A 373 20.86 11.47 -19.45
CA ASP A 373 20.97 12.93 -19.34
C ASP A 373 20.04 13.68 -20.33
N LYS A 374 19.06 12.96 -20.90
CA LYS A 374 17.97 13.50 -21.74
C LYS A 374 18.40 14.01 -23.12
N HIS A 375 19.55 13.56 -23.62
CA HIS A 375 19.92 13.72 -25.02
C HIS A 375 19.04 12.79 -25.89
N ASN A 376 18.42 13.33 -26.95
CA ASN A 376 17.53 12.55 -27.82
C ASN A 376 18.13 12.42 -29.23
N TYR A 377 18.16 11.21 -29.77
CA TYR A 377 18.62 10.98 -31.14
C TYR A 377 18.04 9.68 -31.74
N PRO A 378 17.93 9.59 -33.07
CA PRO A 378 17.42 8.40 -33.75
C PRO A 378 18.48 7.29 -33.86
N ILE A 379 18.03 6.04 -33.86
CA ILE A 379 18.83 4.86 -34.17
C ILE A 379 18.20 4.09 -35.33
N ASN A 380 18.96 4.00 -36.43
CA ASN A 380 18.50 3.38 -37.67
C ASN A 380 19.34 2.14 -37.98
N GLY A 381 18.72 1.10 -38.57
CA GLY A 381 19.39 -0.12 -39.03
C GLY A 381 19.25 -1.32 -38.09
N GLY A 382 19.07 -2.50 -38.69
CA GLY A 382 18.94 -3.76 -37.96
C GLY A 382 20.29 -4.27 -37.46
N CYS A 383 20.59 -4.06 -36.17
CA CYS A 383 21.86 -4.45 -35.56
C CYS A 383 21.73 -4.68 -34.05
N LYS A 384 22.76 -5.23 -33.42
CA LYS A 384 22.83 -5.39 -31.96
C LYS A 384 23.73 -4.30 -31.38
N TYR A 385 23.24 -3.58 -30.38
CA TYR A 385 23.99 -2.50 -29.72
C TYR A 385 24.03 -2.70 -28.21
N ILE A 386 25.13 -2.24 -27.59
CA ILE A 386 25.23 -2.06 -26.14
C ILE A 386 24.41 -0.82 -25.77
N ILE A 387 23.26 -1.05 -25.15
CA ILE A 387 22.35 0.00 -24.68
C ILE A 387 23.01 0.75 -23.51
N ALA A 388 23.40 0.01 -22.47
CA ALA A 388 24.15 0.51 -21.34
C ALA A 388 24.98 -0.63 -20.74
N LYS A 389 26.19 -0.33 -20.28
CA LYS A 389 27.03 -1.25 -19.52
C LYS A 389 27.79 -0.51 -18.41
N SER A 390 28.21 -1.24 -17.40
CA SER A 390 29.19 -0.74 -16.43
C SER A 390 30.55 -0.57 -17.11
N CYS A 391 31.12 0.63 -17.04
CA CYS A 391 32.45 0.95 -17.60
C CYS A 391 33.48 1.26 -16.51
N LYS A 392 33.03 1.53 -15.29
CA LYS A 392 33.85 1.77 -14.09
C LYS A 392 33.30 0.94 -12.92
N PRO A 393 34.08 0.72 -11.85
CA PRO A 393 33.60 0.06 -10.64
C PRO A 393 32.32 0.72 -10.09
N ALA A 394 31.29 -0.09 -9.89
CA ALA A 394 29.98 0.30 -9.39
C ALA A 394 29.39 -0.84 -8.53
N LEU A 395 28.14 -0.70 -8.06
CA LEU A 395 27.47 -1.70 -7.21
C LEU A 395 27.48 -3.11 -7.79
N ALA A 396 27.28 -3.23 -9.10
CA ALA A 396 27.40 -4.47 -9.84
C ALA A 396 27.75 -4.19 -11.30
N ASN A 397 28.48 -5.11 -11.92
CA ASN A 397 28.72 -5.09 -13.35
C ASN A 397 27.50 -5.61 -14.10
N PHE A 398 27.02 -4.83 -15.07
CA PHE A 398 25.95 -5.23 -15.96
C PHE A 398 26.23 -4.83 -17.41
N THR A 399 25.56 -5.48 -18.34
CA THR A 399 25.52 -5.11 -19.76
C THR A 399 24.12 -5.36 -20.31
N ILE A 400 23.51 -4.32 -20.87
CA ILE A 400 22.22 -4.37 -21.57
C ILE A 400 22.49 -4.30 -23.06
N LEU A 401 22.04 -5.30 -23.81
CA LEU A 401 22.08 -5.30 -25.28
C LEU A 401 20.68 -5.20 -25.86
N GLY A 402 20.51 -4.42 -26.91
CA GLY A 402 19.30 -4.37 -27.72
C GLY A 402 19.56 -4.92 -29.12
N ARG A 403 18.73 -5.85 -29.58
CA ARG A 403 18.70 -6.27 -30.99
C ARG A 403 17.61 -5.52 -31.74
N PHE A 404 18.04 -4.67 -32.65
CA PHE A 404 17.18 -3.95 -33.56
C PHE A 404 16.97 -4.77 -34.85
N GLY A 405 15.72 -4.91 -35.28
CA GLY A 405 15.36 -5.67 -36.49
C GLY A 405 15.54 -4.87 -37.78
N ALA A 406 15.85 -5.54 -38.90
CA ALA A 406 15.75 -4.97 -40.23
C ALA A 406 14.30 -5.11 -40.73
N ARG A 407 13.72 -4.04 -41.30
CA ARG A 407 12.34 -4.04 -41.79
C ARG A 407 12.24 -4.96 -43.01
N SER A 408 11.37 -5.98 -42.93
CA SER A 408 10.92 -6.77 -44.09
C SER A 408 9.40 -6.67 -44.32
N SER A 409 8.63 -6.12 -43.36
CA SER A 409 7.18 -5.88 -43.47
C SER A 409 6.71 -4.84 -42.44
N ASP A 410 5.56 -4.22 -42.68
CA ASP A 410 4.81 -3.46 -41.65
C ASP A 410 4.42 -4.41 -40.49
N ASN A 411 4.39 -3.89 -39.25
CA ASN A 411 4.08 -4.58 -37.97
C ASN A 411 5.16 -5.40 -37.21
N LYS A 412 6.45 -5.37 -37.55
CA LYS A 412 7.49 -5.98 -36.66
C LYS A 412 8.05 -4.98 -35.62
N PRO A 413 8.24 -5.40 -34.35
CA PRO A 413 8.83 -4.55 -33.31
C PRO A 413 10.29 -4.24 -33.63
N LEU A 414 10.63 -2.95 -33.65
CA LEU A 414 11.95 -2.49 -34.05
C LEU A 414 13.03 -2.91 -33.05
N LEU A 415 12.71 -2.89 -31.74
CA LEU A 415 13.52 -3.51 -30.69
C LEU A 415 13.00 -4.94 -30.42
N SER A 416 13.66 -5.92 -31.03
CA SER A 416 13.21 -7.30 -31.03
C SER A 416 13.65 -8.11 -29.81
N HIS A 417 14.80 -7.83 -29.21
CA HIS A 417 15.29 -8.59 -28.06
C HIS A 417 16.08 -7.66 -27.16
N VAL A 418 15.82 -7.73 -25.85
CA VAL A 418 16.61 -7.06 -24.83
C VAL A 418 17.32 -8.13 -24.01
N TYR A 419 18.64 -8.05 -23.94
CA TYR A 419 19.48 -8.95 -23.16
C TYR A 419 20.03 -8.17 -21.98
N LEU A 420 19.90 -8.69 -20.77
CA LEU A 420 20.57 -8.17 -19.58
C LEU A 420 21.52 -9.25 -19.06
N TYR A 421 22.81 -8.92 -19.04
CA TYR A 421 23.86 -9.72 -18.43
C TYR A 421 24.30 -9.04 -17.14
N PHE A 422 24.44 -9.80 -16.07
CA PHE A 422 24.90 -9.28 -14.77
C PHE A 422 25.48 -10.39 -13.90
N GLY A 423 26.36 -10.01 -12.97
CA GLY A 423 27.19 -10.99 -12.27
C GLY A 423 28.06 -11.79 -13.24
N ASN A 424 28.57 -12.94 -12.79
CA ASN A 424 29.51 -13.73 -13.60
C ASN A 424 28.83 -14.64 -14.63
N SER A 425 27.53 -14.95 -14.47
CA SER A 425 26.86 -15.98 -15.29
C SER A 425 25.38 -15.74 -15.59
N ASN A 426 24.75 -14.68 -15.08
CA ASN A 426 23.31 -14.50 -15.23
C ASN A 426 22.95 -13.76 -16.51
N GLN A 427 21.94 -14.28 -17.21
CA GLN A 427 21.39 -13.72 -18.44
C GLN A 427 19.86 -13.70 -18.41
N ILE A 428 19.28 -12.53 -18.65
CA ILE A 428 17.85 -12.36 -18.91
C ILE A 428 17.64 -11.95 -20.37
N VAL A 429 16.63 -12.55 -21.02
CA VAL A 429 16.20 -12.18 -22.37
C VAL A 429 14.73 -11.81 -22.34
N LEU A 430 14.41 -10.57 -22.70
CA LEU A 430 13.05 -10.08 -22.88
C LEU A 430 12.70 -10.13 -24.36
N LEU A 431 11.59 -10.80 -24.69
CA LEU A 431 11.09 -10.98 -26.05
C LEU A 431 9.83 -10.14 -26.30
N PRO A 432 9.53 -9.75 -27.55
CA PRO A 432 8.39 -8.87 -27.87
C PRO A 432 7.04 -9.58 -27.68
N THR A 433 7.07 -10.92 -27.66
CA THR A 433 5.95 -11.79 -27.30
C THR A 433 5.59 -11.71 -25.81
N MET A 434 6.29 -10.88 -25.02
CA MET A 434 6.22 -10.81 -23.56
C MET A 434 6.63 -12.10 -22.86
N ARG A 435 7.46 -12.91 -23.52
CA ARG A 435 8.13 -14.05 -22.89
C ARG A 435 9.46 -13.60 -22.31
N VAL A 436 9.83 -14.20 -21.19
CA VAL A 436 11.10 -13.97 -20.51
C VAL A 436 11.88 -15.27 -20.45
N LYS A 437 13.16 -15.21 -20.79
CA LYS A 437 14.10 -16.30 -20.53
C LYS A 437 15.11 -15.90 -19.48
N TYR A 438 15.36 -16.77 -18.51
CA TYR A 438 16.44 -16.66 -17.54
C TYR A 438 17.41 -17.82 -17.75
N ASN A 439 18.68 -17.52 -17.98
CA ASN A 439 19.73 -18.51 -18.29
C ASN A 439 19.26 -19.54 -19.34
N GLN A 440 18.79 -19.03 -20.48
CA GLN A 440 18.28 -19.78 -21.65
C GLN A 440 16.94 -20.52 -21.46
N ARG A 441 16.45 -20.68 -20.22
CA ARG A 441 15.16 -21.33 -19.93
C ARG A 441 14.02 -20.31 -19.89
N SER A 442 12.87 -20.67 -20.46
CA SER A 442 11.66 -19.84 -20.34
C SER A 442 11.15 -19.90 -18.91
N VAL A 443 10.80 -18.75 -18.33
CA VAL A 443 10.27 -18.66 -16.97
C VAL A 443 8.83 -18.13 -16.99
N ASN A 444 8.02 -18.60 -16.06
CA ASN A 444 6.68 -18.07 -15.82
C ASN A 444 6.77 -16.86 -14.90
N LEU A 445 5.91 -15.86 -15.13
CA LEU A 445 5.87 -14.63 -14.33
C LEU A 445 4.69 -14.69 -13.32
N PRO A 446 4.85 -14.16 -12.09
CA PRO A 446 6.05 -13.53 -11.56
C PRO A 446 7.17 -14.53 -11.28
N TYR A 447 8.41 -14.11 -11.54
CA TYR A 447 9.61 -14.91 -11.31
C TYR A 447 10.50 -14.21 -10.29
N HIS A 448 10.91 -14.95 -9.26
CA HIS A 448 11.78 -14.45 -8.20
C HIS A 448 12.98 -15.38 -8.06
N GLN A 449 14.18 -14.80 -7.99
CA GLN A 449 15.42 -15.53 -7.73
C GLN A 449 16.08 -14.94 -6.50
N SER A 450 15.72 -15.50 -5.33
CA SER A 450 16.21 -15.04 -4.02
C SER A 450 16.09 -13.51 -3.86
N ASN A 451 17.05 -12.88 -3.17
CA ASN A 451 17.16 -11.42 -3.05
C ASN A 451 17.90 -10.76 -4.21
N LEU A 452 18.12 -11.44 -5.35
CA LEU A 452 18.92 -10.91 -6.46
C LEU A 452 18.04 -10.25 -7.54
N LEU A 453 16.93 -10.92 -7.89
CA LEU A 453 16.16 -10.62 -9.09
C LEU A 453 14.67 -10.88 -8.87
N GLN A 454 13.85 -9.91 -9.29
CA GLN A 454 12.39 -10.02 -9.36
C GLN A 454 11.93 -9.62 -10.76
N ILE A 455 11.06 -10.43 -11.38
CA ILE A 455 10.48 -10.18 -12.68
C ILE A 455 8.96 -10.31 -12.57
N GLU A 456 8.25 -9.26 -12.96
CA GLU A 456 6.79 -9.18 -12.83
C GLU A 456 6.15 -8.57 -14.09
N THR A 457 4.84 -8.79 -14.26
CA THR A 457 4.04 -8.11 -15.27
C THR A 457 3.26 -6.96 -14.64
N SER A 458 3.18 -5.85 -15.36
CA SER A 458 2.32 -4.73 -14.98
C SER A 458 1.13 -4.66 -15.93
N SER A 459 -0.07 -4.91 -15.40
CA SER A 459 -1.32 -4.83 -16.17
C SER A 459 -1.63 -3.40 -16.62
N SER A 460 -1.34 -2.40 -15.78
CA SER A 460 -1.56 -0.98 -16.10
C SER A 460 -0.63 -0.49 -17.21
N LEU A 461 0.65 -0.88 -17.19
CA LEU A 461 1.65 -0.47 -18.18
C LEU A 461 1.75 -1.42 -19.39
N LYS A 462 1.07 -2.58 -19.34
CA LYS A 462 1.19 -3.68 -20.33
C LYS A 462 2.65 -4.02 -20.63
N SER A 463 3.46 -4.13 -19.57
CA SER A 463 4.92 -4.27 -19.64
C SER A 463 5.44 -5.37 -18.71
N ILE A 464 6.63 -5.89 -19.01
CA ILE A 464 7.45 -6.68 -18.10
C ILE A 464 8.35 -5.72 -17.31
N ILE A 465 8.45 -5.91 -16.01
CA ILE A 465 9.33 -5.16 -15.13
C ILE A 465 10.36 -6.12 -14.55
N VAL A 466 11.65 -5.82 -14.75
CA VAL A 466 12.78 -6.53 -14.15
C VAL A 466 13.39 -5.62 -13.09
N LYS A 467 13.46 -6.08 -11.85
CA LYS A 467 14.07 -5.39 -10.71
C LYS A 467 15.24 -6.19 -10.18
N THR A 468 16.34 -5.51 -9.91
CA THR A 468 17.56 -6.12 -9.35
C THR A 468 17.89 -5.45 -8.01
N ASN A 469 18.56 -6.18 -7.13
CA ASN A 469 18.97 -5.64 -5.82
C ASN A 469 20.10 -4.61 -5.89
N PHE A 470 20.86 -4.57 -7.00
CA PHE A 470 21.88 -3.55 -7.25
C PHE A 470 21.31 -2.28 -7.92
N GLY A 471 19.98 -2.12 -7.94
CA GLY A 471 19.34 -0.86 -8.30
C GLY A 471 19.22 -0.59 -9.80
N LEU A 472 19.29 -1.64 -10.63
CA LEU A 472 18.91 -1.59 -12.04
C LEU A 472 17.46 -2.06 -12.20
N GLN A 473 16.64 -1.29 -12.92
CA GLN A 473 15.27 -1.67 -13.29
C GLN A 473 15.02 -1.49 -14.77
N LEU A 474 14.53 -2.54 -15.44
CA LEU A 474 14.11 -2.49 -16.84
C LEU A 474 12.59 -2.60 -16.92
N THR A 475 11.97 -1.78 -17.76
CA THR A 475 10.55 -1.88 -18.09
C THR A 475 10.42 -2.01 -19.60
N PHE A 476 9.89 -3.13 -20.07
CA PHE A 476 9.80 -3.45 -21.50
C PHE A 476 8.35 -3.76 -21.91
N SER A 477 7.88 -3.10 -22.97
CA SER A 477 6.51 -3.30 -23.49
C SER A 477 6.49 -3.91 -24.88
N LYS A 478 5.32 -4.44 -25.29
CA LYS A 478 5.08 -4.98 -26.64
C LYS A 478 5.31 -3.96 -27.77
N LYS A 479 5.29 -2.65 -27.48
CA LYS A 479 5.42 -1.56 -28.46
C LYS A 479 6.89 -1.14 -28.71
N SER A 480 7.85 -2.01 -28.45
CA SER A 480 9.29 -1.69 -28.51
C SER A 480 9.74 -0.58 -27.55
N ASP A 481 8.97 -0.29 -26.49
CA ASP A 481 9.35 0.69 -25.46
C ASP A 481 10.15 -0.02 -24.36
N LEU A 482 11.43 0.34 -24.24
CA LEU A 482 12.31 -0.05 -23.16
C LEU A 482 12.68 1.17 -22.33
N ARG A 483 12.45 1.11 -21.02
CA ARG A 483 12.93 2.10 -20.05
C ARG A 483 13.94 1.44 -19.13
N ILE A 484 15.06 2.10 -18.95
CA ILE A 484 16.15 1.66 -18.10
C ILE A 484 16.31 2.72 -17.02
N TYR A 485 16.07 2.29 -15.80
CA TYR A 485 16.43 3.02 -14.61
C TYR A 485 17.72 2.42 -14.04
N ALA A 486 18.69 3.26 -13.73
CA ALA A 486 19.91 2.88 -13.05
C ALA A 486 20.06 3.69 -11.77
N SER A 487 20.38 3.01 -10.67
CA SER A 487 20.76 3.63 -9.41
C SER A 487 21.84 4.70 -9.66
N PRO A 488 21.86 5.81 -8.93
CA PRO A 488 22.85 6.85 -9.17
C PRO A 488 24.27 6.47 -8.73
N ASP A 489 24.47 5.29 -8.13
CA ASP A 489 25.81 4.72 -7.96
C ASP A 489 26.46 4.38 -9.30
N TYR A 490 25.68 4.44 -10.38
CA TYR A 490 26.09 4.32 -11.77
C TYR A 490 26.37 5.67 -12.46
N VAL A 491 26.13 6.81 -11.80
CA VAL A 491 26.41 8.15 -12.36
C VAL A 491 27.88 8.26 -12.76
N GLY A 492 28.15 8.64 -14.00
CA GLY A 492 29.51 8.75 -14.57
C GLY A 492 30.30 7.43 -14.65
N LYS A 493 29.65 6.28 -14.41
CA LYS A 493 30.26 4.94 -14.36
C LYS A 493 29.66 3.98 -15.39
N VAL A 494 28.63 4.40 -16.10
CA VAL A 494 28.05 3.66 -17.22
C VAL A 494 28.56 4.19 -18.55
N GLY A 495 28.45 3.36 -19.58
CA GLY A 495 28.61 3.78 -20.96
C GLY A 495 27.74 2.96 -21.89
N GLY A 496 27.46 3.49 -23.06
CA GLY A 496 26.62 2.86 -24.05
C GLY A 496 25.98 3.92 -24.92
N ILE A 497 25.03 3.51 -25.75
CA ILE A 497 24.13 4.45 -26.43
C ILE A 497 23.19 5.16 -25.44
N CYS A 498 23.10 4.75 -24.18
CA CYS A 498 22.41 5.54 -23.15
C CYS A 498 23.25 6.70 -22.57
N GLY A 499 24.46 6.94 -23.10
CA GLY A 499 25.35 7.98 -22.59
C GLY A 499 26.16 7.54 -21.37
N ASN A 500 26.71 8.50 -20.63
CA ASN A 500 27.59 8.27 -19.48
C ASN A 500 26.92 8.54 -18.12
N TYR A 501 25.70 9.10 -18.13
CA TYR A 501 24.88 9.39 -16.95
C TYR A 501 25.59 10.33 -15.96
N ASN A 502 26.19 11.41 -16.43
CA ASN A 502 26.89 12.39 -15.58
C ASN A 502 26.11 13.70 -15.38
N GLY A 503 24.91 13.81 -15.96
CA GLY A 503 24.06 15.01 -15.93
C GLY A 503 24.30 15.98 -17.10
N ASN A 504 25.25 15.71 -17.99
CA ASN A 504 25.61 16.56 -19.11
C ASN A 504 25.22 15.96 -20.46
N LYS A 505 24.03 16.32 -20.94
CA LYS A 505 23.49 15.86 -22.24
C LYS A 505 24.38 16.12 -23.46
N ASN A 506 25.37 17.02 -23.36
CA ASN A 506 26.19 17.43 -24.49
C ASN A 506 27.40 16.50 -24.71
N ASP A 507 27.75 15.66 -23.74
CA ASP A 507 28.87 14.72 -23.84
C ASP A 507 28.45 13.25 -24.00
N ASP A 508 27.14 12.98 -23.97
CA ASP A 508 26.54 11.66 -24.15
C ASP A 508 26.89 11.00 -25.49
N ILE A 509 27.10 11.82 -26.52
CA ILE A 509 27.62 11.41 -27.83
C ILE A 509 29.02 12.02 -27.94
N SER A 510 30.06 11.18 -27.90
CA SER A 510 31.44 11.63 -27.93
C SER A 510 31.73 12.54 -29.13
N ILE A 511 32.24 13.75 -28.86
CA ILE A 511 32.64 14.74 -29.86
C ILE A 511 33.97 14.28 -30.50
N ILE A 512 33.90 13.79 -31.73
CA ILE A 512 35.04 13.78 -32.66
C ILE A 512 34.81 14.94 -33.63
N ASN A 513 35.80 15.81 -33.79
CA ASN A 513 35.72 17.04 -34.60
C ASN A 513 35.15 16.76 -36.00
N GLY A 514 33.93 17.23 -36.29
CA GLY A 514 33.20 16.96 -37.55
C GLY A 514 31.72 17.35 -37.53
N ASN A 515 31.02 17.19 -38.66
CA ASN A 515 29.59 17.51 -38.78
C ASN A 515 28.69 16.57 -37.93
N SER A 516 27.53 17.06 -37.46
CA SER A 516 26.64 16.35 -36.52
C SER A 516 26.17 14.97 -36.98
N LYS A 517 26.09 14.71 -38.30
CA LYS A 517 25.66 13.41 -38.85
C LYS A 517 26.76 12.34 -38.85
N THR A 518 28.00 12.71 -39.14
CA THR A 518 29.17 11.82 -39.08
C THR A 518 29.46 11.42 -37.62
N LYS A 519 29.33 12.39 -36.70
CA LYS A 519 29.47 12.20 -35.24
C LYS A 519 28.59 11.09 -34.66
N LEU A 520 27.30 11.05 -35.01
CA LEU A 520 26.38 10.03 -34.48
C LEU A 520 26.66 8.63 -35.04
N LYS A 521 27.04 8.54 -36.33
CA LYS A 521 27.35 7.26 -36.98
C LYS A 521 28.57 6.60 -36.33
N ASP A 522 29.64 7.35 -36.13
CA ASP A 522 30.88 6.84 -35.54
C ASP A 522 30.68 6.44 -34.07
N PHE A 523 29.89 7.23 -33.33
CA PHE A 523 29.45 6.86 -31.99
C PHE A 523 28.66 5.53 -31.95
N LEU A 524 27.66 5.35 -32.83
CA LEU A 524 26.88 4.11 -32.89
C LEU A 524 27.71 2.90 -33.31
N LEU A 525 28.71 3.09 -34.18
CA LEU A 525 29.65 2.04 -34.58
C LEU A 525 30.48 1.53 -33.40
N LYS A 526 30.90 2.42 -32.49
CA LYS A 526 31.65 2.04 -31.27
C LYS A 526 30.87 1.11 -30.33
N TRP A 527 29.54 1.22 -30.32
CA TRP A 527 28.66 0.46 -29.41
C TRP A 527 27.99 -0.75 -30.06
N LYS A 528 28.39 -1.08 -31.30
CA LYS A 528 27.88 -2.22 -32.06
C LYS A 528 28.48 -3.55 -31.58
N VAL A 529 27.68 -4.62 -31.63
CA VAL A 529 28.09 -5.98 -31.27
C VAL A 529 27.81 -6.96 -32.42
N GLY A 530 28.83 -7.72 -32.83
CA GLY A 530 28.74 -8.79 -33.83
C GLY A 530 29.07 -8.39 -35.28
N LYS A 531 29.49 -9.38 -36.08
CA LYS A 531 29.72 -9.26 -37.54
C LYS A 531 28.41 -9.65 -38.27
N GLY A 532 27.98 -8.89 -39.28
CA GLY A 532 26.78 -9.20 -40.08
C GLY A 532 25.57 -8.25 -39.98
N CYS A 533 25.73 -7.04 -39.43
CA CYS A 533 24.70 -6.02 -39.65
C CYS A 533 24.80 -5.54 -41.10
N ASN A 534 23.72 -5.72 -41.88
CA ASN A 534 23.60 -5.15 -43.23
C ASN A 534 24.13 -3.71 -43.16
N LYS A 535 25.06 -3.36 -44.06
CA LYS A 535 25.68 -2.03 -44.14
C LYS A 535 24.62 -1.00 -43.78
N PHE A 536 24.90 -0.12 -42.81
CA PHE A 536 24.12 1.10 -42.63
C PHE A 536 23.98 1.68 -44.04
N LYS A 537 22.80 1.55 -44.66
CA LYS A 537 22.49 2.29 -45.88
C LYS A 537 22.38 3.71 -45.36
N GLY A 538 23.52 4.40 -45.35
CA GLY A 538 23.78 5.64 -44.63
C GLY A 538 23.01 6.85 -45.13
N ASN A 539 21.87 6.65 -45.80
CA ASN A 539 21.09 7.71 -46.42
C ASN A 539 19.61 7.57 -46.06
N HIS A 540 19.24 7.66 -44.78
CA HIS A 540 17.85 7.93 -44.39
C HIS A 540 17.78 8.72 -43.08
N LEU A 541 18.40 9.91 -43.04
CA LEU A 541 18.00 11.03 -42.18
C LEU A 541 18.23 12.34 -42.94
N LEU A 542 17.11 12.99 -43.29
CA LEU A 542 16.94 14.17 -44.16
C LEU A 542 17.45 13.97 -45.60
N PRO A 543 16.56 13.73 -46.59
CA PRO A 543 16.93 13.83 -48.00
C PRO A 543 17.09 15.31 -48.33
N THR A 544 18.32 15.74 -48.59
CA THR A 544 18.59 17.00 -49.28
C THR A 544 18.25 16.93 -50.77
N SER A 545 17.70 15.82 -51.29
CA SER A 545 17.25 15.73 -52.67
C SER A 545 16.18 14.64 -52.82
N CYS A 546 14.95 15.03 -53.15
CA CYS A 546 13.95 14.08 -53.63
C CYS A 546 14.43 13.39 -54.91
N LYS A 547 14.03 12.13 -55.14
CA LYS A 547 14.16 11.53 -56.47
C LYS A 547 13.45 12.47 -57.46
N LYS A 548 14.11 12.78 -58.58
CA LYS A 548 13.94 13.93 -59.50
C LYS A 548 12.50 14.31 -59.96
N PHE A 549 11.45 13.59 -59.58
CA PHE A 549 10.07 13.84 -60.01
C PHE A 549 9.06 14.20 -58.91
N LEU A 550 9.39 14.19 -57.62
CA LEU A 550 8.41 14.50 -56.54
C LEU A 550 8.63 15.75 -55.64
N PRO A 551 9.70 16.59 -55.74
CA PRO A 551 9.95 17.60 -54.71
C PRO A 551 8.84 18.64 -54.57
N GLN A 552 8.27 19.13 -55.68
CA GLN A 552 7.23 20.16 -55.65
C GLN A 552 5.88 19.63 -55.15
N LYS A 553 5.48 18.43 -55.59
CA LYS A 553 4.20 17.82 -55.18
C LYS A 553 4.23 17.41 -53.71
N ALA A 554 5.33 16.79 -53.24
CA ALA A 554 5.52 16.45 -51.84
C ALA A 554 5.54 17.70 -50.95
N ALA A 555 6.22 18.77 -51.37
CA ALA A 555 6.20 20.05 -50.67
C ALA A 555 4.79 20.63 -50.58
N ALA A 556 4.03 20.63 -51.68
CA ALA A 556 2.67 21.17 -51.70
C ALA A 556 1.71 20.42 -50.76
N VAL A 557 1.70 19.08 -50.78
CA VAL A 557 0.77 18.28 -49.96
C VAL A 557 1.16 18.27 -48.48
N CYS A 558 2.45 18.33 -48.17
CA CYS A 558 2.92 18.32 -46.78
C CYS A 558 2.73 19.66 -46.06
N MET A 559 2.60 20.76 -46.81
CA MET A 559 2.25 22.08 -46.27
C MET A 559 0.84 22.13 -45.68
N TRP A 560 -0.06 21.19 -46.01
CA TRP A 560 -1.44 21.21 -45.47
C TRP A 560 -1.48 21.09 -43.94
N ILE A 561 -0.45 20.55 -43.29
CA ILE A 561 -0.38 20.50 -41.82
C ILE A 561 -0.30 21.90 -41.17
N TYR A 562 -0.02 22.94 -41.96
CA TYR A 562 -0.03 24.32 -41.50
C TYR A 562 -1.34 25.06 -41.79
N GLN A 563 -2.34 24.40 -42.42
CA GLN A 563 -3.66 24.98 -42.65
C GLN A 563 -4.40 25.27 -41.34
N VAL A 564 -5.43 26.11 -41.46
CA VAL A 564 -6.19 26.66 -40.33
C VAL A 564 -6.81 25.57 -39.44
N ASP A 565 -7.22 24.45 -40.03
CA ASP A 565 -7.83 23.33 -39.29
C ASP A 565 -6.86 22.67 -38.29
N PHE A 566 -5.54 22.79 -38.53
CA PHE A 566 -4.49 22.21 -37.70
C PHE A 566 -3.90 23.20 -36.68
N LEU A 567 -4.23 24.49 -36.78
CA LEU A 567 -3.74 25.55 -35.88
C LEU A 567 -4.14 25.39 -34.40
N PRO A 568 -5.35 24.89 -34.05
CA PRO A 568 -5.74 24.73 -32.65
C PRO A 568 -4.83 23.78 -31.86
N CYS A 569 -4.07 22.93 -32.56
CA CYS A 569 -3.18 21.98 -31.93
C CYS A 569 -1.81 22.57 -31.59
N THR A 570 -1.38 22.38 -30.34
CA THR A 570 -0.09 22.90 -29.83
C THR A 570 1.09 21.93 -29.97
N ILE A 571 0.93 20.84 -30.72
CA ILE A 571 2.01 19.90 -31.04
C ILE A 571 2.92 20.53 -32.10
N ASP A 572 4.23 20.31 -32.01
CA ASP A 572 5.21 20.85 -32.95
C ASP A 572 4.99 20.30 -34.38
N ARG A 573 4.37 21.13 -35.23
CA ARG A 573 4.04 20.82 -36.63
C ARG A 573 5.28 20.58 -37.49
N ASN A 574 6.42 21.15 -37.14
CA ASN A 574 7.64 21.02 -37.95
C ASN A 574 8.12 19.57 -38.02
N LYS A 575 7.92 18.78 -36.94
CA LYS A 575 8.27 17.36 -36.92
C LYS A 575 7.44 16.54 -37.88
N TYR A 576 6.12 16.77 -37.90
CA TYR A 576 5.20 16.05 -38.78
C TYR A 576 5.30 16.52 -40.23
N HIS A 577 5.60 17.81 -40.45
CA HIS A 577 5.92 18.35 -41.76
C HIS A 577 7.16 17.68 -42.37
N GLN A 578 8.25 17.61 -41.61
CA GLN A 578 9.48 16.93 -42.05
C GLN A 578 9.28 15.43 -42.27
N LEU A 579 8.46 14.79 -41.43
CA LEU A 579 8.06 13.40 -41.62
C LEU A 579 7.28 13.21 -42.93
N CYS A 580 6.27 14.05 -43.16
CA CYS A 580 5.49 14.03 -44.39
C CYS A 580 6.39 14.20 -45.61
N LEU A 581 7.29 15.20 -45.60
CA LEU A 581 8.23 15.43 -46.70
C LEU A 581 9.06 14.18 -46.94
N ASN A 582 9.62 13.57 -45.90
CA ASN A 582 10.48 12.40 -46.04
C ASN A 582 9.73 11.16 -46.56
N THR A 583 8.52 10.89 -46.04
CA THR A 583 7.71 9.74 -46.41
C THR A 583 7.14 9.89 -47.82
N THR A 584 6.52 11.03 -48.12
CA THR A 584 5.91 11.29 -49.42
C THR A 584 6.96 11.37 -50.54
N CYS A 585 8.15 11.88 -50.25
CA CYS A 585 9.24 12.04 -51.22
C CYS A 585 9.98 10.73 -51.55
N ASN A 586 10.13 9.80 -50.60
CA ASN A 586 10.97 8.61 -50.79
C ASN A 586 10.19 7.30 -50.90
N ASP A 587 9.04 7.22 -50.25
CA ASP A 587 8.33 5.97 -50.02
C ASP A 587 7.00 5.90 -50.78
N CYS A 588 6.62 6.97 -51.50
CA CYS A 588 5.33 7.06 -52.18
C CYS A 588 5.44 7.24 -53.71
N PRO A 589 4.66 6.48 -54.50
CA PRO A 589 4.45 6.74 -55.92
C PRO A 589 3.93 8.17 -56.19
N TYR A 590 4.30 8.77 -57.33
CA TYR A 590 3.86 10.13 -57.71
C TYR A 590 2.34 10.31 -57.71
N SER A 591 1.61 9.27 -58.11
CA SER A 591 0.14 9.23 -58.19
C SER A 591 -0.56 9.14 -56.82
N SER A 592 0.15 8.81 -55.75
CA SER A 592 -0.44 8.61 -54.40
C SER A 592 0.16 9.51 -53.32
N ALA A 593 0.87 10.58 -53.72
CA ALA A 593 1.51 11.54 -52.83
C ALA A 593 0.51 12.18 -51.84
N GLU A 594 -0.69 12.53 -52.31
CA GLU A 594 -1.79 13.06 -51.51
C GLU A 594 -2.23 12.06 -50.42
N VAL A 595 -2.47 10.81 -50.80
CA VAL A 595 -2.90 9.74 -49.88
C VAL A 595 -1.86 9.51 -48.80
N CYS A 596 -0.58 9.50 -49.17
CA CYS A 596 0.53 9.36 -48.22
C CYS A 596 0.64 10.52 -47.23
N ALA A 597 0.54 11.77 -47.73
CA ALA A 597 0.57 12.95 -46.88
C ALA A 597 -0.61 12.97 -45.89
N CYS A 598 -1.80 12.59 -46.36
CA CYS A 598 -3.01 12.49 -45.54
C CYS A 598 -2.88 11.50 -44.38
N LYS A 599 -2.12 10.40 -44.53
CA LYS A 599 -1.84 9.48 -43.41
C LYS A 599 -1.07 10.16 -42.28
N ILE A 600 -0.09 11.01 -42.62
CA ILE A 600 0.71 11.74 -41.62
C ILE A 600 -0.12 12.84 -40.94
N GLN A 601 -1.01 13.50 -41.67
CA GLN A 601 -1.90 14.52 -41.13
C GLN A 601 -2.98 13.93 -40.22
N LYS A 602 -3.55 12.78 -40.60
CA LYS A 602 -4.45 12.00 -39.74
C LYS A 602 -3.76 11.61 -38.43
N GLN A 603 -2.49 11.24 -38.49
CA GLN A 603 -1.71 10.91 -37.31
C GLN A 603 -1.48 12.15 -36.41
N TYR A 604 -1.18 13.31 -36.99
CA TYR A 604 -1.07 14.56 -36.22
C TYR A 604 -2.39 14.90 -35.51
N ALA A 605 -3.53 14.75 -36.18
CA ALA A 605 -4.84 14.97 -35.57
C ALA A 605 -5.13 14.02 -34.41
N LEU A 606 -4.82 12.74 -34.59
CA LEU A 606 -4.96 11.73 -33.55
C LEU A 606 -4.04 12.01 -32.35
N ASP A 607 -2.80 12.39 -32.61
CA ASP A 607 -1.84 12.75 -31.57
C ASP A 607 -2.29 14.02 -30.83
N CYS A 608 -2.92 14.97 -31.53
CA CYS A 608 -3.49 16.14 -30.90
C CYS A 608 -4.60 15.80 -29.91
N LEU A 609 -5.52 14.96 -30.34
CA LEU A 609 -6.62 14.49 -29.50
C LEU A 609 -6.11 13.71 -28.30
N THR A 610 -5.16 12.79 -28.50
CA THR A 610 -4.70 11.87 -27.46
C THR A 610 -3.68 12.48 -26.50
N ILE A 611 -2.84 13.41 -26.95
CA ILE A 611 -1.78 14.03 -26.14
C ILE A 611 -2.23 15.37 -25.56
N LYS A 612 -2.98 16.17 -26.31
CA LYS A 612 -3.42 17.51 -25.89
C LYS A 612 -4.89 17.59 -25.50
N GLY A 613 -5.69 16.55 -25.77
CA GLY A 613 -7.13 16.57 -25.54
C GLY A 613 -7.88 17.48 -26.52
N ILE A 614 -7.22 17.96 -27.57
CA ILE A 614 -7.78 18.93 -28.52
C ILE A 614 -8.24 18.14 -29.75
N ASN A 615 -9.56 18.09 -29.95
CA ASN A 615 -10.13 17.50 -31.14
C ASN A 615 -10.10 18.51 -32.29
N ILE A 616 -9.27 18.27 -33.30
CA ILE A 616 -9.24 19.09 -34.51
C ILE A 616 -10.22 18.51 -35.53
N ARG A 617 -11.10 19.35 -36.10
CA ARG A 617 -12.02 18.97 -37.18
C ARG A 617 -11.35 19.16 -38.54
N TRP A 618 -10.36 18.33 -38.81
CA TRP A 618 -9.51 18.39 -40.00
C TRP A 618 -10.12 17.72 -41.24
N ASP A 619 -11.25 17.04 -41.06
CA ASP A 619 -11.99 16.23 -42.02
C ASP A 619 -13.08 17.00 -42.80
N MET A 620 -13.51 18.17 -42.31
CA MET A 620 -14.57 18.96 -42.97
C MET A 620 -14.10 19.80 -44.16
N HIS A 621 -12.80 20.14 -44.26
CA HIS A 621 -12.31 21.14 -45.23
C HIS A 621 -11.06 20.70 -46.03
N ASN A 622 -10.63 19.45 -45.91
CA ASN A 622 -9.40 18.97 -46.54
C ASN A 622 -9.61 17.77 -47.47
N LYS A 623 -8.91 17.75 -48.61
CA LYS A 623 -8.94 16.68 -49.64
C LYS A 623 -8.65 15.26 -49.10
N CYS A 624 -8.16 15.16 -47.87
CA CYS A 624 -7.86 13.90 -47.19
C CYS A 624 -9.08 13.08 -46.77
N ALA A 625 -10.24 13.70 -46.56
CA ALA A 625 -11.45 12.98 -46.17
C ALA A 625 -11.95 12.07 -47.31
N GLU A 626 -11.98 12.57 -48.54
CA GLU A 626 -12.43 11.82 -49.73
C GLU A 626 -11.45 10.71 -50.17
N LEU A 627 -10.15 10.89 -49.94
CA LEU A 627 -9.12 9.93 -50.35
C LEU A 627 -8.97 8.73 -49.40
N SER A 628 -9.55 8.82 -48.20
CA SER A 628 -9.48 7.76 -47.18
C SER A 628 -10.60 6.71 -47.29
N SER A 629 -11.60 6.92 -48.16
CA SER A 629 -12.73 6.00 -48.40
C SER A 629 -12.58 5.11 -49.64
N LYS A 630 -11.53 5.31 -50.46
CA LYS A 630 -11.31 4.58 -51.72
C LYS A 630 -10.13 3.59 -51.73
N HIS A 631 -9.46 3.35 -50.60
CA HIS A 631 -8.36 2.37 -50.50
C HIS A 631 -8.28 1.64 -49.16
#